data_AF-A0A356E682-F1
#
_entry.id   AF-A0A356E682-F1
#
_cell.length_a   1.000
_cell.length_b   1.000
_cell.length_c   1.000
_cell.angle_alpha   90.00
_cell.angle_beta   90.00
_cell.angle_gamma   90.00
#
_symmetry.space_group_name_H-M   'P 1'
#
loop_
_entity.id
_entity.type
_entity.pdbx_description
1 polymer ?
#
loop_
_entity_poly.entity_id
_entity_poly.type
_entity_poly.pdbx_seq_one_letter_code
_entity_poly.pdbx_strand_id
1 'polypeptide(L)'
;MLPKQEALREQIKQAKTKEEKTALYNEIYELQYTKRLLETTVGIISGSPNTAITQGTLQLAATKLREVSLESSRRFDGIIDEKTGIIIRNDSYDSSYFDGVKLGGVRIDVNMICDEGRCVDNQDGTYTYIGSRDYPSLVDIINPELNKIASDLYGETGGFQPTQGMWKLNSIKIPYKVGSFSDKLIESFAGTHDYLGGQIWGWYDEKGNTAKKNLFQEKASMVTTVVAIPVSAPFALADLVSPDLFEVLTKIGGQ
;
A
#
# COMPACT_ATOMS: atom_id res chain seq x y z
N MET A 1 4.05 -21.97 8.52
CA MET A 1 4.24 -20.61 7.97
C MET A 1 2.94 -19.80 8.09
N LEU A 2 1.85 -20.16 7.38
CA LEU A 2 0.59 -19.39 7.38
C LEU A 2 -0.05 -19.19 8.77
N PRO A 3 -0.15 -20.20 9.67
CA PRO A 3 -0.75 -19.99 11.00
C PRO A 3 0.07 -19.02 11.87
N LYS A 4 1.40 -18.98 11.67
CA LYS A 4 2.29 -18.08 12.39
C LYS A 4 2.13 -16.63 11.90
N GLN A 5 2.02 -16.42 10.59
CA GLN A 5 1.73 -15.09 10.02
C GLN A 5 0.37 -14.57 10.48
N GLU A 6 -0.65 -15.42 10.56
CA GLU A 6 -1.96 -15.05 11.10
C GLU A 6 -1.89 -14.65 12.57
N ALA A 7 -1.21 -15.43 13.41
CA ALA A 7 -1.02 -15.08 14.82
C ALA A 7 -0.28 -13.74 15.01
N LEU A 8 0.74 -13.47 14.19
CA LEU A 8 1.47 -12.20 14.24
C LEU A 8 0.60 -11.01 13.82
N ARG A 9 -0.24 -11.17 12.78
CA ARG A 9 -1.20 -10.13 12.37
C ARG A 9 -2.18 -9.78 13.50
N GLU A 10 -2.66 -10.79 14.24
CA GLU A 10 -3.52 -10.55 15.39
C GLU A 10 -2.78 -9.86 16.55
N GLN A 11 -1.51 -10.20 16.78
CA GLN A 11 -0.68 -9.47 17.76
C GLN A 11 -0.45 -8.02 17.35
N ILE A 12 -0.25 -7.73 16.05
CA ILE A 12 -0.09 -6.36 15.53
C ILE A 12 -1.32 -5.50 15.80
N LYS A 13 -2.52 -6.07 15.65
CA LYS A 13 -3.78 -5.37 15.97
C LYS A 13 -3.89 -5.03 17.45
N GLN A 14 -3.31 -5.86 18.32
CA GLN A 14 -3.35 -5.68 19.78
C GLN A 14 -2.20 -4.82 20.31
N ALA A 15 -1.12 -4.66 19.54
CA ALA A 15 0.06 -3.89 19.92
C ALA A 15 -0.28 -2.40 20.09
N LYS A 16 0.26 -1.80 21.15
CA LYS A 16 -0.09 -0.43 21.57
C LYS A 16 0.96 0.58 21.13
N THR A 17 2.19 0.13 20.92
CA THR A 17 3.32 1.00 20.58
C THR A 17 3.79 0.77 19.15
N LYS A 18 4.44 1.79 18.57
CA LYS A 18 5.02 1.72 17.23
C LYS A 18 6.17 0.74 17.18
N GLU A 19 6.92 0.62 18.28
CA GLU A 19 8.07 -0.26 18.48
C GLU A 19 7.62 -1.72 18.50
N GLU A 20 6.58 -2.07 19.29
CA GLU A 20 6.01 -3.42 19.30
C GLU A 20 5.51 -3.83 17.91
N LYS A 21 4.74 -2.95 17.26
CA LYS A 21 4.27 -3.21 15.88
C LYS A 21 5.44 -3.44 14.93
N THR A 22 6.50 -2.65 15.04
CA THR A 22 7.69 -2.78 14.18
C THR A 22 8.39 -4.12 14.39
N ALA A 23 8.57 -4.55 15.64
CA ALA A 23 9.16 -5.86 15.92
C ALA A 23 8.32 -7.01 15.33
N LEU A 24 6.99 -6.93 15.44
CA LEU A 24 6.08 -7.92 14.89
C LEU A 24 6.07 -7.94 13.35
N TYR A 25 6.11 -6.77 12.70
CA TYR A 25 6.28 -6.70 11.25
C TYR A 25 7.61 -7.31 10.82
N ASN A 26 8.72 -6.99 11.49
CA ASN A 26 10.02 -7.59 11.18
C ASN A 26 9.95 -9.12 11.20
N GLU A 27 9.29 -9.70 12.21
CA GLU A 27 9.09 -11.16 12.27
C GLU A 27 8.22 -11.69 11.11
N ILE A 28 7.15 -10.97 10.73
CA ILE A 28 6.35 -11.34 9.55
C ILE A 28 7.19 -11.33 8.27
N TYR A 29 8.02 -10.31 8.08
CA TYR A 29 8.86 -10.18 6.89
C TYR A 29 9.96 -11.23 6.87
N GLU A 30 10.62 -11.53 8.00
CA GLU A 30 11.56 -12.64 8.12
C GLU A 30 10.92 -13.99 7.74
N LEU A 31 9.70 -14.25 8.22
CA LEU A 31 8.95 -15.44 7.84
C LEU A 31 8.62 -15.45 6.35
N GLN A 32 8.27 -14.30 5.77
CA GLN A 32 7.97 -14.20 4.35
C GLN A 32 9.22 -14.43 3.49
N TYR A 33 10.37 -13.83 3.82
CA TYR A 33 11.64 -14.10 3.15
C TYR A 33 12.03 -15.58 3.23
N THR A 34 11.90 -16.18 4.42
CA THR A 34 12.15 -17.62 4.62
C THR A 34 11.23 -18.46 3.73
N LYS A 35 9.94 -18.10 3.64
CA LYS A 35 8.98 -18.78 2.77
C LYS A 35 9.43 -18.74 1.31
N ARG A 36 9.74 -17.54 0.80
CA ARG A 36 10.13 -17.34 -0.61
C ARG A 36 11.44 -18.04 -0.95
N LEU A 37 12.42 -18.05 -0.04
CA LEU A 37 13.68 -18.77 -0.23
C LEU A 37 13.46 -20.29 -0.32
N LEU A 38 12.60 -20.85 0.53
CA LEU A 38 12.25 -22.27 0.50
C LEU A 38 11.49 -22.64 -0.79
N GLU A 39 10.50 -21.82 -1.19
CA GLU A 39 9.76 -22.00 -2.45
C GLU A 39 10.69 -21.97 -3.66
N THR A 40 11.67 -21.05 -3.66
CA THR A 40 12.70 -20.95 -4.71
C THR A 40 13.56 -22.21 -4.77
N THR A 41 14.01 -22.71 -3.61
CA THR A 41 14.88 -23.89 -3.53
C THR A 41 14.18 -25.15 -4.02
N VAL A 42 12.92 -25.36 -3.63
CA VAL A 42 12.09 -26.48 -4.11
C VAL A 42 11.91 -26.41 -5.64
N GLY A 43 11.65 -25.22 -6.19
CA GLY A 43 11.48 -25.02 -7.64
C GLY A 43 12.74 -25.31 -8.47
N ILE A 44 13.93 -25.03 -7.93
CA ILE A 44 15.21 -25.37 -8.58
C ILE A 44 15.41 -26.89 -8.62
N ILE A 45 15.14 -27.58 -7.50
CA ILE A 45 15.30 -29.04 -7.40
C ILE A 45 14.33 -29.78 -8.34
N SER A 46 13.14 -29.22 -8.61
CA SER A 46 12.17 -29.79 -9.55
C SER A 46 12.50 -29.58 -11.04
N GLY A 47 13.58 -28.85 -11.39
CA GLY A 47 14.21 -28.97 -12.72
C GLY A 47 14.04 -27.83 -13.74
N SER A 48 14.09 -26.55 -13.34
CA SER A 48 14.13 -25.41 -14.30
C SER A 48 15.43 -24.59 -14.18
N PRO A 49 16.52 -24.94 -14.90
CA PRO A 49 17.87 -24.40 -14.66
C PRO A 49 18.40 -23.36 -15.68
N ASN A 50 17.62 -22.89 -16.67
CA ASN A 50 18.14 -21.88 -17.61
C ASN A 50 17.87 -20.44 -17.13
N THR A 51 18.94 -19.63 -17.06
CA THR A 51 19.00 -18.28 -16.51
C THR A 51 18.12 -17.25 -17.23
N ALA A 52 16.99 -16.95 -16.60
CA ALA A 52 16.21 -15.72 -16.64
C ALA A 52 15.84 -15.39 -15.17
N ILE A 53 15.45 -14.16 -14.83
CA ILE A 53 15.05 -13.80 -13.45
C ILE A 53 14.03 -14.85 -12.95
N THR A 54 14.40 -15.61 -11.92
CA THR A 54 13.53 -16.66 -11.39
C THR A 54 12.34 -16.03 -10.67
N GLN A 55 11.20 -16.72 -10.66
CA GLN A 55 10.01 -16.29 -9.90
C GLN A 55 10.39 -15.94 -8.45
N GLY A 56 11.24 -16.76 -7.83
CA GLY A 56 11.75 -16.53 -6.48
C GLY A 56 12.49 -15.20 -6.31
N THR A 57 13.30 -14.80 -7.29
CA THR A 57 14.00 -13.50 -7.26
C THR A 57 13.01 -12.34 -7.32
N LEU A 58 12.00 -12.43 -8.19
CA LEU A 58 10.93 -11.43 -8.27
C LEU A 58 10.13 -11.34 -6.96
N GLN A 59 9.79 -12.48 -6.36
CA GLN A 59 9.07 -12.53 -5.08
C GLN A 59 9.89 -11.93 -3.93
N LEU A 60 11.20 -12.19 -3.87
CA LEU A 60 12.10 -11.60 -2.87
C LEU A 60 12.19 -10.08 -3.04
N ALA A 61 12.35 -9.61 -4.29
CA ALA A 61 12.36 -8.19 -4.59
C ALA A 61 11.01 -7.53 -4.26
N ALA A 62 9.89 -8.15 -4.63
CA ALA A 62 8.55 -7.68 -4.30
C ALA A 62 8.35 -7.56 -2.77
N THR A 63 8.80 -8.59 -2.03
CA THR A 63 8.77 -8.59 -0.56
C THR A 63 9.58 -7.43 0.01
N LYS A 64 10.77 -7.15 -0.52
CA LYS A 64 11.60 -6.03 -0.06
C LYS A 64 10.97 -4.67 -0.35
N LEU A 65 10.46 -4.48 -1.57
CA LEU A 65 9.81 -3.23 -1.94
C LEU A 65 8.54 -3.01 -1.12
N ARG A 66 7.81 -4.08 -0.83
CA ARG A 66 6.66 -4.07 0.07
C ARG A 66 7.03 -3.68 1.50
N GLU A 67 8.13 -4.20 2.03
CA GLU A 67 8.68 -3.84 3.35
C GLU A 67 9.00 -2.35 3.45
N VAL A 68 9.72 -1.83 2.45
CA VAL A 68 10.11 -0.41 2.37
C VAL A 68 8.88 0.48 2.25
N SER A 69 7.88 0.07 1.45
CA SER A 69 6.61 0.79 1.34
C SER A 69 5.83 0.82 2.65
N LEU A 70 5.76 -0.30 3.38
CA LEU A 70 5.14 -0.33 4.69
C LEU A 70 5.86 0.57 5.68
N GLU A 71 7.19 0.49 5.75
CA GLU A 71 8.00 1.35 6.63
C GLU A 71 7.72 2.83 6.35
N SER A 72 7.72 3.22 5.07
CA SER A 72 7.41 4.58 4.63
C SER A 72 5.99 4.99 5.01
N SER A 73 4.97 4.16 4.77
CA SER A 73 3.58 4.47 5.16
C SER A 73 3.41 4.65 6.66
N ARG A 74 4.15 3.88 7.48
CA ARG A 74 4.10 3.92 8.95
C ARG A 74 4.84 5.11 9.58
N ARG A 75 5.51 5.95 8.79
CA ARG A 75 6.18 7.16 9.30
C ARG A 75 5.18 8.18 9.80
N PHE A 76 4.00 8.27 9.16
CA PHE A 76 2.97 9.22 9.55
C PHE A 76 2.11 8.69 10.70
N ASP A 77 2.12 9.41 11.83
CA ASP A 77 1.40 9.00 13.04
C ASP A 77 -0.10 9.34 13.01
N GLY A 78 -0.53 10.17 12.05
CA GLY A 78 -1.92 10.27 11.61
C GLY A 78 -2.60 11.63 11.78
N ILE A 79 -3.83 11.68 11.28
CA ILE A 79 -4.78 12.78 11.52
C ILE A 79 -5.86 12.26 12.47
N ILE A 80 -6.08 12.96 13.58
CA ILE A 80 -7.03 12.64 14.64
C ILE A 80 -8.20 13.61 14.52
N ASP A 81 -9.40 13.10 14.29
CA ASP A 81 -10.63 13.90 14.30
C ASP A 81 -10.99 14.29 15.74
N GLU A 82 -11.03 15.58 16.03
CA GLU A 82 -11.35 16.09 17.38
C GLU A 82 -12.78 15.70 17.82
N LYS A 83 -13.72 15.61 16.89
CA LYS A 83 -15.14 15.37 17.19
C LYS A 83 -15.46 13.90 17.31
N THR A 84 -14.86 13.08 16.46
CA THR A 84 -15.18 11.64 16.38
C THR A 84 -14.15 10.75 17.04
N GLY A 85 -12.94 11.25 17.29
CA GLY A 85 -11.79 10.46 17.77
C GLY A 85 -11.22 9.50 16.72
N ILE A 86 -11.71 9.54 15.47
CA ILE A 86 -11.22 8.71 14.38
C ILE A 86 -9.78 9.11 14.05
N ILE A 87 -8.90 8.12 13.89
CA ILE A 87 -7.51 8.33 13.52
C ILE A 87 -7.27 7.69 12.14
N ILE A 88 -6.80 8.48 11.18
CA ILE A 88 -6.35 7.96 9.88
C ILE A 88 -4.84 8.08 9.75
N ARG A 89 -4.23 6.98 9.30
CA ARG A 89 -2.84 6.84 8.88
C ARG A 89 -2.83 6.12 7.54
N ASN A 90 -1.72 6.23 6.82
CA ASN A 90 -1.51 5.48 5.58
C ASN A 90 -1.69 3.96 5.76
N ASP A 91 -1.43 3.43 6.96
CA ASP A 91 -1.56 2.01 7.31
C ASP A 91 -2.84 1.66 8.09
N SER A 92 -3.86 2.53 8.11
CA SER A 92 -5.07 2.33 8.94
C SER A 92 -5.99 1.21 8.49
N TYR A 93 -5.95 0.77 7.22
CA TYR A 93 -6.88 -0.22 6.70
C TYR A 93 -6.25 -1.61 6.56
N ASP A 94 -7.02 -2.62 6.92
CA ASP A 94 -6.59 -4.02 6.87
C ASP A 94 -6.57 -4.58 5.45
N SER A 95 -5.68 -5.54 5.20
CA SER A 95 -5.71 -6.43 4.05
C SER A 95 -5.56 -7.88 4.48
N SER A 96 -5.96 -8.82 3.63
CA SER A 96 -5.66 -10.24 3.81
C SER A 96 -4.25 -10.63 3.35
N TYR A 97 -3.49 -9.68 2.80
CA TYR A 97 -2.11 -9.90 2.38
C TYR A 97 -1.21 -10.33 3.56
N PHE A 98 0.01 -10.77 3.27
CA PHE A 98 0.81 -11.52 4.26
C PHE A 98 1.15 -10.70 5.51
N ASP A 99 1.27 -9.38 5.38
CA ASP A 99 1.51 -8.44 6.49
C ASP A 99 0.25 -7.84 7.10
N GLY A 100 -0.92 -8.13 6.52
CA GLY A 100 -2.21 -7.72 7.06
C GLY A 100 -2.59 -6.26 6.79
N VAL A 101 -1.77 -5.50 6.05
CA VAL A 101 -1.98 -4.06 5.84
C VAL A 101 -2.38 -3.79 4.40
N LYS A 102 -3.30 -2.87 4.18
CA LYS A 102 -3.56 -2.33 2.85
C LYS A 102 -2.57 -1.20 2.56
N LEU A 103 -1.73 -1.36 1.53
CA LEU A 103 -0.91 -0.26 0.99
C LEU A 103 -1.31 0.14 -0.42
N GLY A 104 -2.17 -0.62 -1.11
CA GLY A 104 -2.71 -0.18 -2.39
C GLY A 104 -3.54 1.09 -2.23
N GLY A 105 -3.44 2.00 -3.20
CA GLY A 105 -4.18 3.27 -3.22
C GLY A 105 -3.29 4.50 -3.03
N VAL A 106 -3.93 5.66 -2.95
CA VAL A 106 -3.26 6.96 -2.78
C VAL A 106 -3.00 7.21 -1.29
N ARG A 107 -1.80 7.70 -0.97
CA ARG A 107 -1.40 8.07 0.39
C ARG A 107 -2.05 9.40 0.81
N ILE A 108 -2.15 9.62 2.12
CA ILE A 108 -2.72 10.84 2.71
C ILE A 108 -2.05 12.08 2.11
N ASP A 109 -2.85 13.03 1.63
CA ASP A 109 -2.42 14.39 1.33
C ASP A 109 -2.87 15.31 2.48
N VAL A 110 -1.94 15.60 3.38
CA VAL A 110 -2.21 16.44 4.56
C VAL A 110 -2.60 17.85 4.11
N ASN A 111 -1.99 18.40 3.06
CA ASN A 111 -2.31 19.76 2.61
C ASN A 111 -3.76 19.82 2.12
N MET A 112 -4.20 18.80 1.37
CA MET A 112 -5.56 18.75 0.85
C MET A 112 -6.62 18.61 1.96
N ILE A 113 -6.33 17.82 3.00
CA ILE A 113 -7.24 17.57 4.13
C ILE A 113 -7.23 18.74 5.12
N CYS A 114 -6.05 19.28 5.41
CA CYS A 114 -5.83 20.28 6.45
C CYS A 114 -5.81 21.73 5.95
N ASP A 115 -6.05 21.98 4.65
CA ASP A 115 -6.10 23.33 4.10
C ASP A 115 -7.09 24.24 4.85
N GLU A 116 -6.96 25.55 4.67
CA GLU A 116 -7.88 26.55 5.24
C GLU A 116 -8.03 26.49 6.78
N GLY A 117 -7.00 26.00 7.49
CA GLY A 117 -6.99 25.95 8.95
C GLY A 117 -7.86 24.85 9.56
N ARG A 118 -8.18 23.79 8.79
CA ARG A 118 -8.98 22.65 9.28
C ARG A 118 -8.25 21.72 10.24
N CYS A 119 -6.93 21.87 10.37
CA CYS A 119 -6.13 21.10 11.32
C CYS A 119 -5.22 21.98 12.19
N VAL A 120 -4.88 21.43 13.36
CA VAL A 120 -3.81 21.89 14.25
C VAL A 120 -2.67 20.89 14.18
N ASP A 121 -1.44 21.37 13.99
CA ASP A 121 -0.23 20.54 14.05
C ASP A 121 0.16 20.31 15.52
N ASN A 122 0.41 19.06 15.88
CA ASN A 122 0.77 18.67 17.24
C ASN A 122 2.29 18.50 17.35
N GLN A 123 2.84 18.71 18.56
CA GLN A 123 4.28 18.58 18.79
C GLN A 123 4.82 17.16 18.56
N ASP A 124 3.96 16.16 18.61
CA ASP A 124 4.30 14.75 18.37
C ASP A 124 4.28 14.36 16.87
N GLY A 125 3.99 15.31 15.97
CA GLY A 125 3.97 15.10 14.53
C GLY A 125 2.64 14.60 13.96
N THR A 126 1.62 14.40 14.81
CA THR A 126 0.23 14.16 14.39
C THR A 126 -0.49 15.46 14.04
N TYR A 127 -1.66 15.36 13.40
CA TYR A 127 -2.56 16.50 13.18
C TYR A 127 -3.89 16.28 13.89
N THR A 128 -4.42 17.30 14.53
CA THR A 128 -5.81 17.31 15.03
C THR A 128 -6.71 17.98 14.01
N TYR A 129 -7.64 17.25 13.41
CA TYR A 129 -8.66 17.79 12.51
C TYR A 129 -9.79 18.41 13.34
N ILE A 130 -9.92 19.73 13.26
CA ILE A 130 -10.94 20.54 13.96
C ILE A 130 -12.17 20.83 13.07
N GLY A 131 -12.01 20.63 11.75
CA GLY A 131 -13.05 20.76 10.75
C GLY A 131 -13.36 22.20 10.32
N SER A 132 -14.32 22.31 9.40
CA SER A 132 -14.85 23.59 8.92
C SER A 132 -16.39 23.58 8.96
N ARG A 133 -16.99 24.68 8.52
CA ARG A 133 -18.45 24.80 8.36
C ARG A 133 -18.99 23.73 7.39
N ASP A 134 -18.29 23.52 6.28
CA ASP A 134 -18.75 22.63 5.20
C ASP A 134 -18.31 21.18 5.43
N TYR A 135 -17.21 20.98 6.17
CA TYR A 135 -16.66 19.66 6.49
C TYR A 135 -16.40 19.53 8.00
N PRO A 136 -17.46 19.33 8.81
CA PRO A 136 -17.33 19.31 10.26
C PRO A 136 -16.44 18.19 10.80
N SER A 137 -16.40 17.03 10.14
CA SER A 137 -15.61 15.86 10.57
C SER A 137 -14.62 15.43 9.49
N LEU A 138 -13.64 14.61 9.89
CA LEU A 138 -12.62 14.07 9.00
C LEU A 138 -13.23 13.16 7.93
N VAL A 139 -14.30 12.44 8.29
CA VAL A 139 -15.05 11.58 7.36
C VAL A 139 -15.73 12.42 6.28
N ASP A 140 -16.22 13.62 6.62
CA ASP A 140 -16.86 14.50 5.65
C ASP A 140 -15.86 14.98 4.60
N ILE A 141 -14.64 15.36 5.02
CA ILE A 141 -13.68 15.94 4.08
C ILE A 141 -13.07 14.91 3.12
N ILE A 142 -12.92 13.66 3.56
CA ILE A 142 -12.41 12.57 2.71
C ILE A 142 -13.53 11.90 1.91
N ASN A 143 -14.81 12.26 2.12
CA ASN A 143 -15.91 11.67 1.39
C ASN A 143 -16.06 12.35 0.00
N PRO A 144 -15.80 11.64 -1.11
CA PRO A 144 -15.89 12.20 -2.45
C PRO A 144 -17.32 12.54 -2.92
N GLU A 145 -18.35 12.08 -2.20
CA GLU A 145 -19.74 12.49 -2.46
C GLU A 145 -20.06 13.85 -1.84
N LEU A 146 -19.40 14.22 -0.73
CA LEU A 146 -19.57 15.49 -0.02
C LEU A 146 -18.54 16.54 -0.45
N ASN A 147 -17.31 16.11 -0.72
CA ASN A 147 -16.21 16.94 -1.17
C ASN A 147 -15.69 16.43 -2.51
N LYS A 148 -15.94 17.17 -3.61
CA LYS A 148 -15.45 16.75 -4.94
C LYS A 148 -13.94 16.63 -5.00
N ILE A 149 -13.20 17.48 -4.28
CA ILE A 149 -11.74 17.47 -4.21
C ILE A 149 -11.25 16.17 -3.55
N ALA A 150 -12.05 15.57 -2.65
CA ALA A 150 -11.75 14.26 -2.07
C ALA A 150 -11.59 13.15 -3.11
N SER A 151 -12.14 13.31 -4.31
CA SER A 151 -11.95 12.32 -5.39
C SER A 151 -10.48 12.12 -5.77
N ASP A 152 -9.62 13.12 -5.56
CA ASP A 152 -8.19 13.06 -5.86
C ASP A 152 -7.42 12.23 -4.81
N LEU A 153 -8.00 11.99 -3.63
CA LEU A 153 -7.48 11.04 -2.64
C LEU A 153 -7.74 9.57 -3.03
N TYR A 154 -8.51 9.31 -4.09
CA TYR A 154 -8.90 7.95 -4.49
C TYR A 154 -8.30 7.58 -5.84
N GLY A 155 -7.28 6.71 -5.78
CA GLY A 155 -6.68 6.09 -6.96
C GLY A 155 -7.59 5.05 -7.61
N GLU A 156 -7.29 4.74 -8.87
CA GLU A 156 -8.21 3.95 -9.71
C GLU A 156 -8.40 2.48 -9.29
N THR A 157 -7.39 1.87 -8.67
CA THR A 157 -7.38 0.42 -8.38
C THR A 157 -7.24 0.07 -6.91
N GLY A 158 -6.90 1.04 -6.05
CA GLY A 158 -6.75 0.86 -4.61
C GLY A 158 -7.47 1.91 -3.75
N GLY A 159 -8.14 2.89 -4.37
CA GLY A 159 -8.82 3.97 -3.67
C GLY A 159 -7.87 4.80 -2.81
N PHE A 160 -8.32 5.13 -1.60
CA PHE A 160 -7.57 5.88 -0.60
C PHE A 160 -6.96 4.91 0.42
N GLN A 161 -5.64 4.93 0.61
CA GLN A 161 -4.90 3.93 1.39
C GLN A 161 -5.46 3.68 2.80
N PRO A 162 -5.81 4.72 3.60
CA PRO A 162 -6.36 4.57 4.95
C PRO A 162 -7.76 3.94 5.02
N THR A 163 -8.41 3.70 3.88
CA THR A 163 -9.81 3.28 3.80
C THR A 163 -9.99 2.05 2.92
N GLN A 164 -11.23 1.57 2.83
CA GLN A 164 -11.58 0.41 2.03
C GLN A 164 -11.13 0.55 0.57
N GLY A 165 -10.52 -0.52 0.06
CA GLY A 165 -10.08 -0.57 -1.33
C GLY A 165 -11.24 -0.62 -2.30
N MET A 166 -11.05 0.00 -3.46
CA MET A 166 -12.04 0.02 -4.52
C MET A 166 -11.41 0.03 -5.91
N TRP A 167 -12.20 -0.42 -6.88
CA TRP A 167 -12.01 -0.09 -8.28
C TRP A 167 -12.82 1.15 -8.61
N LYS A 168 -12.19 2.13 -9.23
CA LYS A 168 -12.83 3.27 -9.86
C LYS A 168 -12.78 3.03 -11.36
N LEU A 169 -13.95 2.96 -11.96
CA LEU A 169 -14.13 2.79 -13.39
C LEU A 169 -15.03 3.93 -13.87
N ASN A 170 -14.42 4.96 -14.45
CA ASN A 170 -15.09 6.22 -14.76
C ASN A 170 -15.76 6.79 -13.49
N SER A 171 -17.08 6.95 -13.50
CA SER A 171 -17.86 7.47 -12.36
C SER A 171 -18.31 6.39 -11.38
N ILE A 172 -18.02 5.11 -11.64
CA ILE A 172 -18.46 3.98 -10.80
C ILE A 172 -17.35 3.60 -9.82
N LYS A 173 -17.69 3.52 -8.54
CA LYS A 173 -16.80 3.09 -7.45
C LYS A 173 -17.28 1.74 -6.92
N ILE A 174 -16.45 0.72 -7.05
CA ILE A 174 -16.75 -0.66 -6.67
C ILE A 174 -15.82 -1.07 -5.53
N PRO A 175 -16.28 -1.01 -4.26
CA PRO A 175 -15.47 -1.43 -3.13
C PRO A 175 -15.22 -2.93 -3.17
N TYR A 176 -14.03 -3.36 -2.76
CA TYR A 176 -13.71 -4.77 -2.58
C TYR A 176 -13.45 -5.10 -1.10
N LYS A 177 -13.74 -6.34 -0.72
CA LYS A 177 -13.60 -6.81 0.66
C LYS A 177 -12.18 -7.29 0.92
N VAL A 178 -11.71 -7.13 2.15
CA VAL A 178 -10.54 -7.82 2.68
C VAL A 178 -10.66 -9.32 2.40
N GLY A 179 -9.63 -9.97 1.87
CA GLY A 179 -9.67 -11.39 1.52
C GLY A 179 -10.07 -11.71 0.08
N SER A 180 -10.70 -10.76 -0.61
CA SER A 180 -11.15 -10.95 -1.99
C SER A 180 -9.97 -11.10 -2.96
N PHE A 181 -10.25 -11.60 -4.17
CA PHE A 181 -9.25 -11.63 -5.23
C PHE A 181 -8.70 -10.24 -5.54
N SER A 182 -9.58 -9.22 -5.61
CA SER A 182 -9.18 -7.82 -5.81
C SER A 182 -8.23 -7.32 -4.71
N ASP A 183 -8.51 -7.61 -3.45
CA ASP A 183 -7.62 -7.27 -2.33
C ASP A 183 -6.21 -7.85 -2.55
N LYS A 184 -6.12 -9.15 -2.80
CA LYS A 184 -4.83 -9.82 -3.02
C LYS A 184 -4.11 -9.35 -4.28
N LEU A 185 -4.85 -9.13 -5.36
CA LEU A 185 -4.31 -8.65 -6.63
C LEU A 185 -3.67 -7.28 -6.45
N ILE A 186 -4.40 -6.32 -5.87
CA ILE A 186 -3.91 -4.95 -5.71
C ILE A 186 -2.73 -4.90 -4.73
N GLU A 187 -2.78 -5.65 -3.63
CA GLU A 187 -1.68 -5.67 -2.67
C GLU A 187 -0.40 -6.32 -3.22
N SER A 188 -0.51 -7.24 -4.19
CA SER A 188 0.68 -7.78 -4.88
C SER A 188 1.41 -6.74 -5.72
N PHE A 189 0.73 -5.68 -6.18
CA PHE A 189 1.36 -4.53 -6.83
C PHE A 189 1.85 -3.49 -5.83
N ALA A 190 1.17 -3.36 -4.69
CA ALA A 190 1.29 -2.19 -3.82
C ALA A 190 2.72 -1.87 -3.39
N GLY A 191 3.55 -2.86 -3.07
CA GLY A 191 4.96 -2.63 -2.70
C GLY A 191 5.78 -2.04 -3.85
N THR A 192 5.91 -2.81 -4.93
CA THR A 192 6.71 -2.47 -6.11
C THR A 192 6.21 -1.20 -6.81
N HIS A 193 4.88 -1.06 -6.97
CA HIS A 193 4.27 0.07 -7.65
C HIS A 193 4.43 1.37 -6.86
N ASP A 194 4.19 1.35 -5.54
CA ASP A 194 4.36 2.54 -4.69
C ASP A 194 5.83 2.99 -4.64
N TYR A 195 6.76 2.04 -4.54
CA TYR A 195 8.18 2.37 -4.53
C TYR A 195 8.65 2.95 -5.87
N LEU A 196 8.41 2.23 -6.98
CA LEU A 196 8.87 2.64 -8.32
C LEU A 196 8.11 3.82 -8.91
N GLY A 197 6.83 3.96 -8.59
CA GLY A 197 5.97 5.03 -9.08
C GLY A 197 6.03 6.30 -8.23
N GLY A 198 6.30 6.16 -6.93
CA GLY A 198 6.20 7.22 -5.93
C GLY A 198 7.51 7.51 -5.19
N GLN A 199 7.96 6.56 -4.35
CA GLN A 199 9.01 6.82 -3.37
C GLN A 199 10.35 7.23 -3.99
N ILE A 200 10.82 6.52 -5.02
CA ILE A 200 12.14 6.79 -5.63
C ILE A 200 12.22 8.17 -6.30
N TRP A 201 11.07 8.77 -6.58
CA TRP A 201 10.97 10.08 -7.23
C TRP A 201 10.74 11.23 -6.24
N GLY A 202 10.59 10.94 -4.94
CA GLY A 202 10.32 11.96 -3.93
C GLY A 202 8.89 12.51 -4.00
N TRP A 203 7.92 11.70 -4.46
CA TRP A 203 6.50 12.11 -4.48
C TRP A 203 5.81 12.01 -3.12
N TYR A 204 6.53 11.50 -2.12
CA TYR A 204 6.12 11.49 -0.72
C TYR A 204 7.03 12.38 0.13
N ASP A 205 6.46 12.99 1.16
CA ASP A 205 7.20 13.79 2.13
C ASP A 205 7.95 12.90 3.14
N GLU A 206 8.64 13.54 4.08
CA GLU A 206 9.42 12.85 5.12
C GLU A 206 8.58 11.97 6.06
N LYS A 207 7.29 12.29 6.21
CA LYS A 207 6.31 11.48 6.97
C LYS A 207 5.71 10.36 6.10
N GLY A 208 6.07 10.26 4.82
CA GLY A 208 5.56 9.25 3.89
C GLY A 208 4.17 9.57 3.33
N ASN A 209 3.70 10.81 3.48
CA ASN A 209 2.44 11.30 2.91
C ASN A 209 2.67 11.85 1.51
N THR A 210 1.60 12.05 0.74
CA THR A 210 1.66 12.71 -0.57
C THR A 210 2.29 14.10 -0.42
N ALA A 211 3.46 14.29 -1.04
CA ALA A 211 4.15 15.58 -1.01
C ALA A 211 3.37 16.64 -1.78
N LYS A 212 3.45 17.89 -1.34
CA LYS A 212 2.96 19.05 -2.09
C LYS A 212 3.69 19.15 -3.43
N LYS A 213 2.93 19.19 -4.53
CA LYS A 213 3.45 19.24 -5.89
C LYS A 213 3.02 20.53 -6.56
N ASN A 214 3.87 21.05 -7.43
CA ASN A 214 3.44 22.01 -8.44
C ASN A 214 2.90 21.28 -9.68
N LEU A 215 2.29 22.02 -10.61
CA LEU A 215 1.68 21.45 -11.82
C LEU A 215 2.62 20.56 -12.65
N PHE A 216 3.92 20.87 -12.70
CA PHE A 216 4.88 20.03 -13.41
C PHE A 216 5.14 18.72 -12.67
N GLN A 217 5.34 18.78 -11.35
CA GLN A 217 5.53 17.62 -10.49
C GLN A 217 4.28 16.72 -10.45
N GLU A 218 3.07 17.30 -10.48
CA GLU A 218 1.83 16.53 -10.59
C GLU A 218 1.80 15.69 -11.87
N LYS A 219 2.08 16.30 -13.02
CA LYS A 219 2.17 15.59 -14.30
C LYS A 219 3.27 14.54 -14.30
N ALA A 220 4.45 14.86 -13.79
CA ALA A 220 5.55 13.91 -13.69
C ALA A 220 5.16 12.70 -12.81
N SER A 221 4.51 12.94 -11.67
CA SER A 221 4.06 11.89 -10.76
C SER A 221 3.01 10.97 -11.38
N MET A 222 2.11 11.51 -12.22
CA MET A 222 1.17 10.70 -12.97
C MET A 222 1.88 9.80 -13.98
N VAL A 223 2.88 10.31 -14.69
CA VAL A 223 3.66 9.53 -15.66
C VAL A 223 4.42 8.40 -14.97
N THR A 224 5.14 8.68 -13.87
CA THR A 224 5.91 7.65 -13.16
C THR A 224 4.99 6.58 -12.58
N THR A 225 3.82 6.96 -12.06
CA THR A 225 2.80 6.03 -11.58
C THR A 225 2.29 5.11 -12.69
N VAL A 226 1.93 5.67 -13.85
CA VAL A 226 1.44 4.87 -14.99
C VAL A 226 2.51 3.92 -15.53
N VAL A 227 3.75 4.38 -15.65
CA VAL A 227 4.88 3.54 -16.11
C VAL A 227 5.21 2.44 -15.09
N ALA A 228 5.02 2.68 -13.79
CA ALA A 228 5.28 1.69 -12.76
C ALA A 228 4.33 0.48 -12.84
N ILE A 229 3.14 0.60 -13.44
CA ILE A 229 2.18 -0.52 -13.57
C ILE A 229 2.78 -1.70 -14.36
N PRO A 230 3.17 -1.56 -15.65
CA PRO A 230 3.75 -2.67 -16.41
C PRO A 230 5.08 -3.14 -15.83
N VAL A 231 5.86 -2.26 -15.19
CA VAL A 231 7.13 -2.64 -14.54
C VAL A 231 6.90 -3.47 -13.28
N SER A 232 5.81 -3.21 -12.55
CA SER A 232 5.44 -3.95 -11.33
C SER A 232 4.73 -5.27 -11.62
N ALA A 233 4.14 -5.41 -12.81
CA ALA A 233 3.34 -6.59 -13.17
C ALA A 233 4.09 -7.92 -13.04
N PRO A 234 5.36 -8.08 -13.48
CA PRO A 234 6.10 -9.32 -13.28
C PRO A 234 6.26 -9.70 -11.80
N PHE A 235 6.48 -8.72 -10.92
CA PHE A 235 6.64 -8.91 -9.47
C PHE A 235 5.31 -9.36 -8.84
N ALA A 236 4.23 -8.65 -9.16
CA ALA A 236 2.89 -8.97 -8.70
C ALA A 236 2.43 -10.36 -9.16
N LEU A 237 2.66 -10.69 -10.44
CA LEU A 237 2.34 -12.00 -11.00
C LEU A 237 3.14 -13.11 -10.30
N ALA A 238 4.44 -12.89 -10.07
CA ALA A 238 5.27 -13.85 -9.36
C ALA A 238 4.72 -14.20 -7.97
N ASP A 239 4.06 -13.25 -7.30
CA ASP A 239 3.42 -13.47 -6.00
C ASP A 239 2.05 -14.17 -6.07
N LEU A 240 1.29 -13.99 -7.17
CA LEU A 240 -0.09 -14.45 -7.29
C LEU A 240 -0.26 -15.84 -7.89
N VAL A 241 0.64 -16.27 -8.76
CA VAL A 241 0.49 -17.53 -9.51
C VAL A 241 1.40 -18.65 -8.98
N SER A 242 0.99 -19.91 -9.24
CA SER A 242 1.85 -21.06 -8.96
C SER A 242 3.09 -21.08 -9.85
N PRO A 243 4.17 -21.77 -9.46
CA PRO A 243 5.36 -21.93 -10.30
C PRO A 243 5.08 -22.47 -11.69
N ASP A 244 4.24 -23.50 -11.80
CA ASP A 244 3.88 -24.09 -13.09
C ASP A 244 3.18 -23.07 -14.01
N LEU A 245 2.26 -22.28 -13.47
CA LEU A 245 1.56 -21.25 -14.23
C LEU A 245 2.49 -20.09 -14.60
N PHE A 246 3.41 -19.72 -13.71
CA PHE A 246 4.41 -18.70 -13.98
C PHE A 246 5.35 -19.09 -15.13
N GLU A 247 5.81 -20.34 -15.15
CA GLU A 247 6.65 -20.87 -16.22
C GLU A 247 5.92 -20.87 -17.57
N VAL A 248 4.64 -21.25 -17.59
CA VAL A 248 3.81 -21.19 -18.80
C VAL A 248 3.67 -19.76 -19.31
N LEU A 249 3.34 -18.80 -18.44
CA LEU A 249 3.14 -17.40 -18.82
C LEU A 249 4.43 -16.76 -19.37
N THR A 250 5.57 -17.05 -18.74
CA THR A 250 6.87 -16.52 -19.19
C THR A 250 7.33 -17.13 -20.51
N LYS A 251 7.08 -18.42 -20.75
CA LYS A 251 7.34 -19.07 -22.05
C LYS A 251 6.46 -18.54 -23.18
N ILE A 252 5.21 -18.18 -22.89
CA ILE A 252 4.29 -17.59 -23.87
C ILE A 252 4.64 -16.12 -24.16
N GLY A 253 4.96 -15.33 -23.13
CA GLY A 253 5.28 -13.90 -23.27
C GLY A 253 6.71 -13.59 -23.74
N GLY A 254 7.59 -14.59 -23.80
CA GLY A 254 8.96 -14.49 -24.31
C GLY A 254 9.14 -14.90 -25.78
N GLN A 255 8.04 -15.15 -26.51
CA GLN A 255 7.99 -15.27 -27.97
C GLN A 255 7.61 -13.93 -28.60
#